data_AF-A0A133XH90-F1
#
_entry.id   AF-A0A133XH90-F1
#
_cell.length_a   1.000
_cell.length_b   1.000
_cell.length_c   1.000
_cell.angle_alpha   90.00
_cell.angle_beta   90.00
_cell.angle_gamma   90.00
#
_symmetry.space_group_name_H-M   'P 1'
#
loop_
_entity.id
_entity.type
_entity.pdbx_description
1 polymer ?
#
loop_
_entity_poly.entity_id
_entity_poly.type
_entity_poly.pdbx_seq_one_letter_code
_entity_poly.pdbx_strand_id
1 'polypeptide(L)' 'MALTNPEDAALPVWQAQDGSPIACTEKIKVLNENFRELQQLALDALEDGVLMGCSEVHLRAALHELIDSLKLTFAA' A
#
# COMPACT_ATOMS: atom_id res chain seq x y z
N MET A 1 1.27 -10.49 -22.36
CA MET A 1 2.23 -9.57 -21.72
C MET A 1 1.70 -9.29 -20.32
N ALA A 2 2.52 -9.46 -19.28
CA ALA A 2 2.11 -9.07 -17.94
C ALA A 2 2.05 -7.54 -17.87
N LEU A 3 0.98 -6.97 -17.32
CA LEU A 3 0.94 -5.55 -16.99
C LEU A 3 1.95 -5.33 -15.87
N THR A 4 2.93 -4.45 -16.10
CA THR A 4 3.96 -4.07 -15.13
C THR A 4 3.84 -2.59 -14.84
N ASN A 5 4.15 -2.18 -13.61
CA ASN A 5 4.20 -0.77 -13.27
C ASN A 5 5.37 -0.13 -14.05
N PRO A 6 5.13 0.94 -14.83
CA PRO A 6 6.12 1.48 -15.75
C PRO A 6 7.28 2.21 -15.06
N GLU A 7 7.11 2.62 -13.81
CA GLU A 7 8.14 3.32 -13.03
C GLU A 7 8.95 2.37 -12.14
N ASP A 8 8.36 1.27 -11.68
CA ASP A 8 9.03 0.23 -10.90
C ASP A 8 8.28 -1.10 -10.97
N ALA A 9 8.88 -2.11 -11.60
CA ALA A 9 8.26 -3.43 -11.78
C ALA A 9 8.01 -4.21 -10.47
N ALA A 10 8.61 -3.81 -9.35
CA ALA A 10 8.36 -4.42 -8.04
C ALA A 10 7.11 -3.87 -7.33
N LEU A 11 6.51 -2.79 -7.86
CA LEU A 11 5.34 -2.15 -7.28
C LEU A 11 4.04 -2.54 -8.00
N PRO A 12 2.88 -2.38 -7.32
CA PRO A 12 1.58 -2.67 -7.91
C PRO A 12 1.30 -1.87 -9.19
N VAL A 13 0.54 -2.46 -10.11
CA VAL A 13 -0.06 -1.71 -11.22
C VAL A 13 -1.32 -1.04 -10.69
N TRP A 14 -1.30 0.29 -10.67
CA TRP A 14 -2.44 1.09 -10.24
C TRP A 14 -3.55 1.10 -11.29
N GLN A 15 -4.79 0.93 -10.84
CA GLN A 15 -5.98 0.88 -11.71
C GLN A 15 -6.90 2.07 -11.45
N ALA A 16 -7.52 2.56 -12.51
CA ALA A 16 -8.64 3.49 -12.43
C ALA A 16 -9.93 2.75 -12.04
N GLN A 17 -11.01 3.51 -11.79
CA GLN A 17 -12.31 2.95 -11.39
C GLN A 17 -12.91 1.99 -12.42
N ASP A 18 -12.57 2.15 -13.70
CA ASP A 18 -13.00 1.28 -14.80
C ASP A 18 -12.13 0.02 -14.97
N GLY A 19 -11.13 -0.18 -14.09
CA GLY A 19 -10.18 -1.29 -14.14
C GLY A 19 -9.03 -1.11 -15.13
N SER A 20 -9.00 0.00 -15.89
CA SER A 20 -7.87 0.30 -16.77
C SER A 20 -6.64 0.72 -15.97
N PRO A 21 -5.41 0.43 -16.43
CA PRO A 21 -4.21 0.88 -15.74
C PRO A 21 -4.07 2.40 -15.82
N ILE A 22 -3.68 3.03 -14.71
CA ILE A 22 -3.32 4.45 -14.70
C ILE A 22 -2.06 4.62 -15.56
N ALA A 23 -2.15 5.44 -16.61
CA ALA A 23 -1.06 5.63 -17.58
C ALA A 23 -0.26 6.92 -17.37
N CYS A 24 -0.76 7.88 -16.58
CA CYS A 24 -0.08 9.14 -16.32
C CYS A 24 1.10 8.94 -15.38
N THR A 25 2.32 9.15 -15.88
CA THR A 25 3.58 8.94 -15.15
C THR A 25 3.62 9.68 -13.81
N GLU A 26 3.20 10.94 -13.77
CA GLU A 26 3.18 11.75 -12.55
C GLU A 26 2.26 11.15 -11.48
N LYS A 27 1.08 10.65 -11.87
CA LYS A 27 0.18 9.97 -10.92
C LYS A 27 0.80 8.68 -10.40
N ILE A 28 1.44 7.90 -11.26
CA ILE A 28 2.10 6.65 -10.87
C ILE A 28 3.23 6.93 -9.88
N LYS A 29 4.04 7.97 -10.11
CA LYS A 29 5.10 8.38 -9.18
C LYS A 29 4.56 8.68 -7.79
N VAL A 30 3.51 9.50 -7.70
CA VAL A 30 2.87 9.83 -6.41
C VAL A 30 2.31 8.59 -5.73
N LEU A 31 1.64 7.70 -6.45
CA LEU A 31 1.10 6.45 -5.88
C LEU A 31 2.22 5.51 -5.41
N ASN A 32 3.32 5.43 -6.16
CA ASN A 32 4.50 4.65 -5.78
C ASN A 32 5.19 5.20 -4.54
N GLU A 33 5.31 6.53 -4.42
CA GLU A 33 5.86 7.21 -3.24
C GLU A 33 5.00 6.91 -2.00
N ASN A 34 3.69 7.17 -2.09
CA ASN A 34 2.74 6.88 -1.00
C ASN A 34 2.80 5.41 -0.55
N PHE A 35 2.90 4.46 -1.50
CA PHE A 35 2.97 3.04 -1.17
C PHE A 35 4.26 2.68 -0.43
N ARG A 36 5.39 3.24 -0.85
CA ARG A 36 6.68 3.01 -0.18
C ARG A 36 6.70 3.62 1.21
N GLU A 37 6.15 4.82 1.38
CA GLU A 37 6.02 5.46 2.70
C GLU A 37 5.18 4.61 3.65
N LEU A 38 4.02 4.14 3.19
CA LEU A 38 3.17 3.25 3.98
C LEU A 38 3.87 1.92 4.30
N GLN A 39 4.62 1.35 3.35
CA GLN A 39 5.37 0.12 3.56
C GLN A 39 6.42 0.28 4.66
N GLN A 40 7.17 1.38 4.66
CA GLN A 40 8.16 1.66 5.71
C GLN A 40 7.48 1.84 7.06
N LEU A 41 6.43 2.66 7.14
CA LEU A 41 5.69 2.87 8.39
C LEU A 41 5.08 1.57 8.94
N ALA A 42 4.56 0.70 8.07
CA ALA A 42 4.01 -0.59 8.46
C ALA A 42 5.11 -1.56 8.93
N LEU A 43 6.30 -1.51 8.33
CA LEU A 43 7.46 -2.29 8.77
C LEU A 43 7.91 -1.85 10.16
N ASP A 44 8.11 -0.55 10.37
CA ASP A 44 8.51 0.01 11.66
C ASP A 44 7.51 -0.39 12.76
N ALA A 45 6.21 -0.26 12.49
CA ALA A 45 5.15 -0.66 13.42
C ALA A 45 5.16 -2.17 13.73
N LEU A 46 5.48 -3.01 12.75
CA LEU A 46 5.60 -4.45 12.92
C LEU A 46 6.83 -4.81 13.78
N GLU A 47 7.98 -4.21 13.48
CA GLU A 47 9.24 -4.44 14.19
C GLU A 47 9.15 -3.98 15.65
N ASP A 48 8.59 -2.79 15.90
CA ASP A 48 8.35 -2.27 17.24
C ASP A 48 7.40 -3.18 18.03
N GLY A 49 6.29 -3.60 17.40
CA GLY A 49 5.33 -4.47 18.05
C GLY A 49 5.93 -5.82 18.43
N VAL A 50 6.73 -6.43 17.55
CA VAL A 50 7.46 -7.68 17.83
C VAL A 50 8.50 -7.47 18.93
N LEU A 51 9.25 -6.36 18.90
CA LEU A 51 10.23 -6.01 19.93
C LEU A 51 9.60 -5.85 21.32
N MET A 52 8.35 -5.36 21.38
CA MET A 52 7.56 -5.26 22.60
C MET A 52 6.91 -6.59 23.05
N GLY A 53 7.17 -7.70 22.34
CA GLY A 53 6.69 -9.04 22.69
C GLY A 53 5.32 -9.40 22.13
N CYS A 54 4.82 -8.65 21.14
CA CYS A 54 3.57 -8.99 20.46
C CYS A 54 3.80 -10.10 19.41
N SER A 55 2.74 -10.85 19.09
CA SER A 55 2.77 -11.86 18.04
C SER A 55 2.76 -11.20 16.66
N GLU A 56 3.75 -11.51 15.82
CA GLU A 56 3.83 -11.02 14.43
C GLU A 56 2.55 -11.33 13.63
N VAL A 57 2.03 -12.56 13.77
CA VAL A 57 0.80 -13.00 13.07
C VAL A 57 -0.40 -12.14 13.49
N HIS A 58 -0.51 -11.85 14.79
CA HIS A 58 -1.58 -10.99 15.30
C HIS A 58 -1.44 -9.54 14.82
N LEU A 59 -0.21 -8.98 14.85
CA LEU A 59 0.06 -7.64 14.33
C LEU A 59 -0.30 -7.51 12.86
N ARG A 60 0.10 -8.48 12.03
CA ARG A 60 -0.25 -8.49 10.60
C ARG A 60 -1.76 -8.49 10.40
N ALA A 61 -2.50 -9.33 11.13
CA ALA A 61 -3.96 -9.37 11.05
C ALA A 61 -4.59 -8.02 11.43
N ALA A 62 -4.13 -7.41 12.54
CA ALA A 62 -4.61 -6.10 12.97
C ALA A 62 -4.31 -4.98 11.96
N LEU A 63 -3.12 -4.98 11.34
CA LEU A 63 -2.77 -4.02 10.29
C LEU A 63 -3.63 -4.20 9.03
N HIS A 64 -3.94 -5.44 8.64
CA HIS A 64 -4.85 -5.73 7.53
C HIS A 64 -6.27 -5.21 7.83
N GLU A 65 -6.82 -5.52 9.00
CA GLU A 65 -8.15 -5.03 9.42
C GLU A 65 -8.20 -3.50 9.49
N LEU A 66 -7.12 -2.86 9.94
CA LEU A 66 -7.02 -1.40 9.95
C LEU A 66 -7.17 -0.83 8.53
N ILE A 67 -6.39 -1.33 7.57
CA ILE A 67 -6.45 -0.88 6.17
C ILE A 67 -7.84 -1.08 5.57
N ASP A 68 -8.47 -2.22 5.82
CA ASP A 68 -9.83 -2.54 5.33
C ASP A 68 -10.91 -1.63 5.94
N SER A 69 -10.67 -1.10 7.15
CA SER A 69 -11.61 -0.22 7.86
C SER A 69 -11.57 1.24 7.40
N LEU A 70 -10.53 1.65 6.66
CA LEU A 70 -10.34 3.03 6.22
C LEU A 70 -11.47 3.48 5.29
N LYS A 71 -11.92 4.72 5.48
CA LYS A 71 -12.95 5.34 4.64
C LYS A 71 -12.42 6.62 4.02
N LEU A 72 -12.70 6.82 2.74
CA LEU A 72 -12.47 8.11 2.10
C LEU A 72 -13.37 9.15 2.77
N THR A 73 -12.77 10.28 3.15
CA THR A 73 -13.45 11.39 3.84
C THR A 73 -13.90 12.49 2.88
N PHE A 74 -13.64 12.33 1.59
CA PHE A 74 -14.07 13.20 0.50
C PHE A 74 -14.99 12.45 -0.45
N ALA A 75 -15.87 13.18 -1.14
CA ALA A 75 -16.79 12.60 -2.12
C ALA A 75 -16.02 12.09 -3.34
N ALA A 76 -16.28 10.83 -3.72
CA ALA A 76 -15.85 10.23 -4.98
C ALA A 76 -16.90 10.48 -6.07
#